data_AF-A0A482VCV2-F1
#
_entry.id   AF-A0A482VCV2-F1
#
_cell.length_a   1.000
_cell.length_b   1.000
_cell.length_c   1.000
_cell.angle_alpha   90.00
_cell.angle_beta   90.00
_cell.angle_gamma   90.00
#
_symmetry.space_group_name_H-M   'P 1'
#
loop_
_entity.id
_entity.type
_entity.pdbx_description
1 polymer ?
#
loop_
_entity_poly.entity_id
_entity_poly.type
_entity_poly.pdbx_seq_one_letter_code
_entity_poly.pdbx_strand_id
1 'polypeptide(L)'
;PGLVFQVYPEAVATLPGSHFWSMLFFFMLIMLGLDSAMGGLECVITGLMDEFTTFFKTRRHSREIFTLGVIIVSFSIALINVTPGGIYMFHLFDTYSAGISLLCSALFEAIAVSWFYGLDRFTQDVEAMIGSKPGLYWRICWKFISPTFIIMVVMFGLLNPQPLQYNGYFYPIWAEWVGWSLALSSIIMIPLVAVLQLVKTEGTIKEKIAISITPIEEHEEIRRSKLVSRFRAKHWLFV
;
A
#
# COMPACT_ATOMS: atom_id res chain seq x y z
N PRO A 1 -2.52 -21.54 3.83
CA PRO A 1 -3.45 -22.26 2.94
C PRO A 1 -3.91 -23.66 3.42
N GLY A 2 -3.13 -24.40 4.24
CA GLY A 2 -3.46 -25.79 4.62
C GLY A 2 -4.83 -25.99 5.30
N LEU A 3 -5.31 -25.01 6.08
CA LEU A 3 -6.63 -25.11 6.73
C LEU A 3 -7.78 -25.28 5.72
N VAL A 4 -7.84 -24.43 4.71
CA VAL A 4 -8.93 -24.44 3.71
C VAL A 4 -8.74 -25.49 2.61
N PHE A 5 -7.51 -25.94 2.34
CA PHE A 5 -7.23 -26.90 1.26
C PHE A 5 -6.95 -28.33 1.73
N GLN A 6 -6.82 -28.57 3.04
CA GLN A 6 -6.57 -29.90 3.59
C GLN A 6 -7.59 -30.27 4.68
N VAL A 7 -7.62 -29.49 5.77
CA VAL A 7 -8.46 -29.80 6.93
C VAL A 7 -9.96 -29.65 6.61
N TYR A 8 -10.32 -28.58 5.90
CA TYR A 8 -11.73 -28.30 5.60
C TYR A 8 -12.34 -29.31 4.60
N PRO A 9 -11.68 -29.66 3.48
CA PRO A 9 -12.19 -30.71 2.58
C PRO A 9 -12.30 -32.08 3.26
N GLU A 10 -11.37 -32.41 4.16
CA GLU A 10 -11.42 -33.65 4.96
C GLU A 10 -12.67 -33.70 5.84
N ALA A 11 -13.03 -32.59 6.49
CA ALA A 11 -14.27 -32.49 7.27
C ALA A 11 -15.52 -32.56 6.37
N VAL A 12 -15.54 -31.83 5.24
CA VAL A 12 -16.67 -31.80 4.31
C VAL A 12 -16.94 -33.17 3.68
N ALA A 13 -15.89 -33.98 3.48
CA ALA A 13 -16.02 -35.34 2.95
C ALA A 13 -16.85 -36.27 3.86
N THR A 14 -16.95 -35.96 5.16
CA THR A 14 -17.73 -36.76 6.12
C THR A 14 -19.23 -36.43 6.12
N LEU A 15 -19.65 -35.31 5.51
CA LEU A 15 -21.03 -34.87 5.50
C LEU A 15 -21.86 -35.61 4.44
N PRO A 16 -23.15 -35.91 4.70
CA PRO A 16 -24.05 -36.38 3.66
C PRO A 16 -24.22 -35.31 2.58
N GLY A 17 -24.07 -35.71 1.30
CA GLY A 17 -24.08 -34.77 0.17
C GLY A 17 -22.78 -33.97 0.00
N SER A 18 -21.64 -34.51 0.41
CA SER A 18 -20.31 -33.88 0.38
C SER A 18 -19.92 -33.19 -0.95
N HIS A 19 -20.37 -33.71 -2.10
CA HIS A 19 -20.14 -33.09 -3.41
C HIS A 19 -20.71 -31.68 -3.53
N PHE A 20 -21.93 -31.47 -3.02
CA PHE A 20 -22.60 -30.17 -3.06
C PHE A 20 -21.88 -29.15 -2.17
N TRP A 21 -21.55 -29.55 -0.94
CA TRP A 21 -20.83 -28.71 0.01
C TRP A 21 -19.42 -28.34 -0.47
N SER A 22 -18.71 -29.27 -1.10
CA SER A 22 -17.39 -29.00 -1.68
C SER A 22 -17.47 -27.98 -2.82
N MET A 23 -18.46 -28.10 -3.72
CA MET A 23 -18.66 -27.13 -4.81
C MET A 23 -18.91 -25.72 -4.26
N LEU A 24 -19.85 -25.58 -3.31
CA LEU A 24 -20.17 -24.29 -2.70
C LEU A 24 -18.96 -23.68 -1.99
N PHE A 25 -18.20 -24.48 -1.27
CA PHE A 25 -17.03 -24.03 -0.53
C PHE A 25 -15.93 -23.51 -1.46
N PHE A 26 -15.57 -24.24 -2.52
CA PHE A 26 -14.55 -23.77 -3.47
C PHE A 26 -15.06 -22.60 -4.32
N PHE A 27 -16.34 -22.57 -4.67
CA PHE A 27 -16.93 -21.42 -5.35
C PHE A 27 -16.86 -20.15 -4.50
N MET A 28 -17.15 -20.25 -3.19
CA MET A 28 -16.98 -19.16 -2.24
C MET A 28 -15.52 -18.69 -2.18
N LEU A 29 -14.55 -19.60 -2.10
CA LEU A 29 -13.12 -19.24 -2.09
C LEU A 29 -12.70 -18.49 -3.38
N ILE A 30 -13.23 -18.90 -4.54
CA ILE A 30 -12.96 -18.23 -5.81
C ILE A 30 -13.55 -16.81 -5.79
N MET A 31 -14.79 -16.64 -5.34
CA MET A 31 -15.42 -15.30 -5.28
C MET A 31 -14.71 -14.36 -4.30
N LEU A 32 -14.31 -14.85 -3.12
CA LEU A 32 -13.53 -14.08 -2.14
C LEU A 32 -12.19 -13.59 -2.72
N GLY A 33 -11.50 -14.46 -3.48
CA GLY A 33 -10.25 -14.11 -4.14
C GLY A 33 -10.46 -13.12 -5.30
N LEU A 34 -11.55 -13.30 -6.07
CA LEU A 34 -11.85 -12.49 -7.24
C LEU A 34 -12.16 -11.03 -6.88
N ASP A 35 -13.02 -10.79 -5.88
CA ASP A 35 -13.37 -9.43 -5.45
C ASP A 35 -12.15 -8.66 -4.94
N SER A 36 -11.31 -9.33 -4.14
CA SER A 36 -10.08 -8.76 -3.60
C SER A 36 -9.07 -8.42 -4.71
N ALA A 37 -8.90 -9.32 -5.69
CA ALA A 37 -8.00 -9.12 -6.81
C ALA A 37 -8.47 -7.99 -7.74
N MET A 38 -9.78 -7.87 -7.99
CA MET A 38 -10.34 -6.78 -8.78
C MET A 38 -10.10 -5.43 -8.11
N GLY A 39 -10.30 -5.32 -6.79
CA GLY A 39 -10.01 -4.09 -6.04
C GLY A 39 -8.54 -3.67 -6.16
N GLY A 40 -7.61 -4.61 -5.94
CA GLY A 40 -6.18 -4.33 -6.04
C GLY A 40 -5.74 -3.91 -7.45
N LEU A 41 -6.21 -4.60 -8.50
CA LEU A 41 -5.90 -4.25 -9.89
C LEU A 41 -6.48 -2.89 -10.27
N GLU A 42 -7.72 -2.58 -9.89
CA GLU A 42 -8.36 -1.30 -10.20
C GLU A 42 -7.64 -0.13 -9.52
N CYS A 43 -7.16 -0.30 -8.28
CA CYS A 43 -6.34 0.71 -7.60
C CYS A 43 -5.06 1.04 -8.38
N VAL A 44 -4.33 0.02 -8.87
CA VAL A 44 -3.10 0.22 -9.66
C VAL A 44 -3.41 0.87 -11.00
N ILE A 45 -4.46 0.40 -11.68
CA ILE A 45 -4.85 0.93 -13.00
C ILE A 45 -5.27 2.39 -12.88
N THR A 46 -6.14 2.71 -11.92
CA THR A 46 -6.64 4.07 -11.70
C THR A 46 -5.50 5.00 -11.31
N GLY A 47 -4.65 4.60 -10.35
CA GLY A 47 -3.51 5.42 -9.94
C GLY A 47 -2.53 5.75 -11.07
N LEU A 48 -2.23 4.78 -11.95
CA LEU A 48 -1.37 5.01 -13.11
C LEU A 48 -2.04 5.87 -14.19
N MET A 49 -3.35 5.71 -14.39
CA MET A 49 -4.11 6.50 -15.35
C MET A 49 -4.24 7.97 -14.93
N ASP A 50 -4.41 8.23 -13.64
CA ASP A 50 -4.54 9.58 -13.08
C ASP A 50 -3.22 10.36 -13.16
N GLU A 51 -2.07 9.70 -12.97
CA GLU A 51 -0.76 10.34 -13.12
C GLU A 51 -0.45 10.65 -14.59
N PHE A 52 -0.75 9.73 -15.52
CA PHE A 52 -0.45 9.86 -16.94
C PHE A 52 -1.63 10.38 -17.79
N THR A 53 -2.49 11.22 -17.22
CA THR A 53 -3.68 11.77 -17.90
C THR A 53 -3.38 12.37 -19.28
N THR A 54 -2.23 13.04 -19.45
CA THR A 54 -1.84 13.65 -20.73
C THR A 54 -1.61 12.62 -21.84
N PHE A 55 -1.08 11.44 -21.53
CA PHE A 55 -0.83 10.37 -22.50
C PHE A 55 -2.12 9.59 -22.84
N PHE A 56 -2.96 9.36 -21.83
CA PHE A 56 -4.16 8.54 -21.96
C PHE A 56 -5.37 9.27 -22.57
N LYS A 57 -5.43 10.61 -22.48
CA LYS A 57 -6.56 11.43 -22.98
C LYS A 57 -6.67 11.47 -24.51
N THR A 58 -5.59 11.17 -25.25
CA THR A 58 -5.57 11.23 -26.72
C THR A 58 -6.18 10.01 -27.41
N ARG A 59 -6.32 8.86 -26.73
CA ARG A 59 -6.81 7.60 -27.34
C ARG A 59 -8.09 7.09 -26.67
N ARG A 60 -9.11 6.78 -27.49
CA ARG A 60 -10.46 6.35 -27.06
C ARG A 60 -10.50 4.99 -26.34
N HIS A 61 -9.59 4.07 -26.65
CA HIS A 61 -9.49 2.73 -26.04
C HIS A 61 -8.23 2.57 -25.16
N SER A 62 -7.70 3.68 -24.64
CA SER A 62 -6.42 3.67 -23.94
C SER A 62 -6.45 2.90 -22.61
N ARG A 63 -7.58 2.95 -21.89
CA ARG A 63 -7.82 2.19 -20.66
C ARG A 63 -7.84 0.68 -20.91
N GLU A 64 -8.64 0.22 -21.87
CA GLU A 64 -8.80 -1.22 -22.18
C GLU A 64 -7.46 -1.86 -22.57
N ILE A 65 -6.70 -1.20 -23.44
CA ILE A 65 -5.38 -1.68 -23.88
C ILE A 65 -4.39 -1.72 -22.70
N PHE A 66 -4.42 -0.71 -21.84
CA PHE A 66 -3.55 -0.65 -20.67
C PHE A 66 -3.87 -1.74 -19.64
N THR A 67 -5.16 -1.92 -19.31
CA THR A 67 -5.63 -3.00 -18.44
C THR A 67 -5.21 -4.36 -18.98
N LEU A 68 -5.39 -4.61 -20.29
CA LEU A 68 -4.95 -5.84 -20.94
C LEU A 68 -3.42 -6.04 -20.81
N GLY A 69 -2.64 -4.97 -20.99
CA GLY A 69 -1.19 -5.00 -20.77
C GLY A 69 -0.80 -5.37 -19.33
N VAL A 70 -1.41 -4.73 -18.34
CA VAL A 70 -1.17 -5.02 -16.91
C VAL A 70 -1.53 -6.45 -16.57
N ILE A 71 -2.66 -6.97 -17.08
CA ILE A 71 -3.09 -8.36 -16.86
C ILE A 71 -2.11 -9.34 -17.51
N ILE A 72 -1.65 -9.08 -18.74
CA ILE A 72 -0.68 -9.96 -19.42
C ILE A 72 0.65 -10.01 -18.66
N VAL A 73 1.15 -8.87 -18.18
CA VAL A 73 2.37 -8.82 -17.37
C VAL A 73 2.18 -9.58 -16.05
N SER A 74 1.06 -9.34 -15.37
CA SER A 74 0.73 -9.99 -14.10
C SER A 74 0.59 -11.50 -14.25
N PHE A 75 -0.09 -11.95 -15.32
CA PHE A 75 -0.23 -13.36 -15.66
C PHE A 75 1.14 -14.01 -15.96
N SER A 76 1.99 -13.32 -16.73
CA SER A 76 3.33 -13.82 -17.07
C SER A 76 4.20 -14.03 -15.82
N ILE A 77 4.12 -13.12 -14.85
CA ILE A 77 4.84 -13.25 -13.57
C ILE A 77 4.19 -14.36 -12.73
N ALA A 78 2.86 -14.42 -12.66
CA ALA A 78 2.13 -15.41 -11.87
C ALA A 78 2.36 -16.86 -12.33
N LEU A 79 2.75 -17.10 -13.59
CA LEU A 79 3.10 -18.44 -14.09
C LEU A 79 4.18 -19.14 -13.26
N ILE A 80 5.09 -18.39 -12.62
CA ILE A 80 6.12 -18.98 -11.75
C ILE A 80 5.50 -19.77 -10.58
N ASN A 81 4.33 -19.33 -10.09
CA ASN A 81 3.63 -19.94 -8.96
C ASN A 81 2.87 -21.22 -9.33
N VAL A 82 2.71 -21.51 -10.63
CA VAL A 82 2.02 -22.73 -11.13
C VAL A 82 3.00 -23.89 -11.35
N THR A 83 4.32 -23.64 -11.24
CA THR A 83 5.35 -24.68 -11.36
C THR A 83 5.28 -25.69 -10.18
N PRO A 84 5.91 -26.88 -10.30
CA PRO A 84 5.92 -27.86 -9.20
C PRO A 84 6.51 -27.34 -7.87
N GLY A 85 7.40 -26.34 -7.94
CA GLY A 85 7.95 -25.63 -6.78
C GLY A 85 7.21 -24.33 -6.44
N GLY A 86 6.09 -24.06 -7.09
CA GLY A 86 5.38 -22.79 -7.04
C GLY A 86 4.89 -22.40 -5.64
N ILE A 87 4.60 -23.39 -4.78
CA ILE A 87 4.23 -23.12 -3.37
C ILE A 87 5.35 -22.43 -2.59
N TYR A 88 6.62 -22.71 -2.90
CA TYR A 88 7.75 -22.05 -2.25
C TYR A 88 7.89 -20.60 -2.71
N MET A 89 7.66 -20.33 -4.00
CA MET A 89 7.64 -18.97 -4.55
C MET A 89 6.45 -18.19 -4.01
N PHE A 90 5.26 -18.80 -3.98
CA PHE A 90 4.06 -18.21 -3.39
C PHE A 90 4.30 -17.82 -1.93
N HIS A 91 4.88 -18.71 -1.13
CA HIS A 91 5.18 -18.43 0.28
C HIS A 91 6.24 -17.32 0.47
N LEU A 92 7.25 -17.27 -0.42
CA LEU A 92 8.23 -16.18 -0.43
C LEU A 92 7.55 -14.82 -0.70
N PHE A 93 6.71 -14.76 -1.74
CA PHE A 93 5.96 -13.55 -2.09
C PHE A 93 4.97 -13.15 -0.99
N ASP A 94 4.21 -14.09 -0.43
CA ASP A 94 3.26 -13.84 0.66
C ASP A 94 3.96 -13.21 1.88
N THR A 95 5.14 -13.72 2.22
CA THR A 95 5.89 -13.24 3.40
C THR A 95 6.52 -11.87 3.16
N TYR A 96 7.18 -11.64 2.02
CA TYR A 96 8.00 -10.45 1.79
C TYR A 96 7.32 -9.35 0.95
N SER A 97 6.33 -9.65 0.12
CA SER A 97 5.77 -8.66 -0.82
C SER A 97 4.96 -7.59 -0.12
N ALA A 98 4.16 -7.94 0.88
CA ALA A 98 3.19 -7.02 1.50
C ALA A 98 3.41 -6.79 3.00
N GLY A 99 4.06 -7.69 3.74
CA GLY A 99 4.11 -7.61 5.21
C GLY A 99 4.71 -6.29 5.74
N ILE A 100 6.04 -6.17 5.71
CA ILE A 100 6.75 -5.00 6.25
C ILE A 100 6.61 -3.78 5.31
N SER A 101 6.61 -4.02 4.00
CA SER A 101 6.49 -2.97 2.97
C SER A 101 5.19 -2.17 3.10
N LEU A 102 4.03 -2.83 3.21
CA LEU A 102 2.73 -2.17 3.34
C LEU A 102 2.62 -1.39 4.65
N LEU A 103 3.11 -1.97 5.76
CA LEU A 103 3.11 -1.30 7.06
C LEU A 103 3.97 -0.03 7.04
N CYS A 104 5.17 -0.10 6.44
CA CYS A 104 6.01 1.08 6.26
C CYS A 104 5.35 2.14 5.37
N SER A 105 4.71 1.75 4.26
CA SER A 105 3.97 2.69 3.41
C SER A 105 2.82 3.36 4.17
N ALA A 106 2.02 2.58 4.90
CA ALA A 106 0.93 3.10 5.73
C ALA A 106 1.42 4.04 6.85
N LEU A 107 2.61 3.78 7.41
CA LEU A 107 3.23 4.68 8.38
C LEU A 107 3.58 6.02 7.74
N PHE A 108 4.20 6.02 6.56
CA PHE A 108 4.52 7.25 5.84
C PHE A 108 3.27 8.02 5.45
N GLU A 109 2.20 7.34 5.00
CA GLU A 109 0.90 7.97 4.72
C GLU A 109 0.29 8.61 5.96
N ALA A 110 0.26 7.90 7.10
CA ALA A 110 -0.27 8.41 8.35
C ALA A 110 0.49 9.64 8.85
N ILE A 111 1.83 9.63 8.72
CA ILE A 111 2.69 10.77 9.06
C ILE A 111 2.47 11.92 8.07
N ALA A 112 2.39 11.63 6.76
CA ALA A 112 2.15 12.61 5.72
C ALA A 112 0.83 13.36 5.93
N VAL A 113 -0.26 12.65 6.21
CA VAL A 113 -1.58 13.27 6.44
C VAL A 113 -1.62 14.00 7.79
N SER A 114 -1.20 13.35 8.87
CA SER A 114 -1.42 13.89 10.23
C SER A 114 -0.46 15.01 10.60
N TRP A 115 0.81 14.93 10.17
CA TRP A 115 1.87 15.85 10.57
C TRP A 115 2.26 16.83 9.46
N PHE A 116 2.50 16.33 8.24
CA PHE A 116 2.91 17.20 7.14
C PHE A 116 1.73 18.02 6.63
N TYR A 117 0.69 17.37 6.10
CA TYR A 117 -0.54 18.02 5.60
C TYR A 117 -1.25 18.81 6.71
N GLY A 118 -1.33 18.19 7.88
CA GLY A 118 -1.79 18.83 9.12
C GLY A 118 -3.24 18.48 9.44
N LEU A 119 -3.44 18.05 10.68
CA LEU A 119 -4.71 17.54 11.16
C LEU A 119 -5.86 18.57 11.17
N ASP A 120 -5.54 19.86 11.35
CA ASP A 120 -6.54 20.95 11.30
C ASP A 120 -7.17 21.06 9.91
N ARG A 121 -6.34 21.05 8.88
CA ARG A 121 -6.81 21.06 7.48
C ARG A 121 -7.57 19.79 7.14
N PHE A 122 -7.02 18.63 7.50
CA PHE A 122 -7.72 17.38 7.25
C PHE A 122 -9.10 17.34 7.93
N THR A 123 -9.22 17.89 9.13
CA THR A 123 -10.51 18.03 9.84
C THR A 123 -11.46 18.97 9.10
N GLN A 124 -10.96 20.10 8.55
CA GLN A 124 -11.75 21.05 7.78
C GLN A 124 -12.21 20.44 6.45
N ASP A 125 -11.37 19.65 5.79
CA ASP A 125 -11.72 18.94 4.56
C ASP A 125 -12.84 17.91 4.81
N VAL A 126 -12.73 17.14 5.91
CA VAL A 126 -13.77 16.18 6.31
C VAL A 126 -15.07 16.90 6.67
N GLU A 127 -15.00 18.05 7.35
CA GLU A 127 -16.17 18.87 7.64
C GLU A 127 -16.81 19.41 6.37
N ALA A 128 -16.03 19.83 5.37
CA ALA A 128 -16.55 20.30 4.09
C ALA A 128 -17.24 19.18 3.28
N MET A 129 -16.75 17.94 3.40
CA MET A 129 -17.32 16.78 2.69
C MET A 129 -18.58 16.21 3.36
N ILE A 130 -18.58 16.09 4.69
CA ILE A 130 -19.62 15.36 5.46
C ILE A 130 -20.53 16.33 6.22
N GLY A 131 -20.17 17.61 6.33
CA GLY A 131 -20.90 18.64 7.07
C GLY A 131 -20.66 18.61 8.58
N SER A 132 -19.76 17.77 9.09
CA SER A 132 -19.45 17.67 10.53
C SER A 132 -17.96 17.44 10.79
N LYS A 133 -17.42 18.10 11.82
CA LYS A 133 -16.01 17.93 12.22
C LYS A 133 -15.79 16.55 12.85
N PRO A 134 -14.73 15.82 12.47
CA PRO A 134 -14.33 14.63 13.19
C PRO A 134 -14.00 14.97 14.65
N GLY A 135 -14.54 14.18 15.56
CA GLY A 135 -14.35 14.33 17.01
C GLY A 135 -12.91 14.10 17.45
N LEU A 136 -12.60 14.48 18.69
CA LEU A 136 -11.25 14.40 19.26
C LEU A 136 -10.65 12.98 19.23
N TYR A 137 -11.50 11.95 19.36
CA TYR A 137 -11.08 10.55 19.27
C TYR A 137 -10.36 10.25 17.94
N TRP A 138 -10.98 10.57 16.80
CA TRP A 138 -10.40 10.32 15.47
C TRP A 138 -9.09 11.08 15.26
N ARG A 139 -9.02 12.31 15.76
CA ARG A 139 -7.83 13.15 15.68
C ARG A 139 -6.65 12.57 16.45
N ILE A 140 -6.87 12.12 17.68
CA ILE A 140 -5.85 11.44 18.48
C ILE A 140 -5.44 10.11 17.82
N CYS A 141 -6.41 9.38 17.27
CA CYS A 141 -6.14 8.13 16.56
C CYS A 141 -5.18 8.34 15.38
N TRP A 142 -5.47 9.29 14.49
CA TRP A 142 -4.64 9.55 13.31
C TRP A 142 -3.25 10.07 13.67
N LYS A 143 -3.17 10.99 14.65
CA LYS A 143 -1.89 11.65 14.96
C LYS A 143 -0.94 10.81 15.81
N PHE A 144 -1.46 10.04 16.78
CA PHE A 144 -0.64 9.37 17.78
C PHE A 144 -0.83 7.85 17.78
N ILE A 145 -2.08 7.37 17.85
CA ILE A 145 -2.33 5.94 18.09
C ILE A 145 -1.90 5.10 16.87
N SER A 146 -2.37 5.45 15.66
CA SER A 146 -2.06 4.68 14.46
C SER A 146 -0.56 4.65 14.14
N PRO A 147 0.18 5.79 14.12
CA PRO A 147 1.61 5.76 13.87
C PRO A 147 2.38 4.96 14.94
N THR A 148 2.02 5.12 16.21
CA THR A 148 2.70 4.39 17.31
C THR A 148 2.46 2.89 17.21
N PHE A 149 1.22 2.48 16.90
CA PHE A 149 0.87 1.07 16.72
C PHE A 149 1.61 0.45 15.54
N ILE A 150 1.66 1.13 14.39
CA ILE A 150 2.39 0.63 13.21
C ILE A 150 3.89 0.54 13.51
N ILE A 151 4.49 1.55 14.15
CA ILE A 151 5.91 1.52 14.56
C ILE A 151 6.18 0.32 15.47
N MET A 152 5.31 0.07 16.46
CA MET A 152 5.44 -1.07 17.36
C MET A 152 5.44 -2.40 16.58
N VAL A 153 4.48 -2.60 15.67
CA VAL A 153 4.38 -3.83 14.87
C VAL A 153 5.61 -4.02 13.97
N VAL A 154 6.07 -2.96 13.30
CA VAL A 154 7.28 -3.02 12.45
C VAL A 154 8.52 -3.34 13.29
N MET A 155 8.68 -2.71 14.46
CA MET A 155 9.81 -2.97 15.35
C MET A 155 9.82 -4.42 15.85
N PHE A 156 8.67 -4.97 16.26
CA PHE A 156 8.59 -6.38 16.65
C PHE A 156 8.89 -7.34 15.50
N GLY A 157 8.43 -7.01 14.29
CA GLY A 157 8.72 -7.79 13.08
C GLY A 157 10.21 -7.80 12.72
N LEU A 158 10.92 -6.69 12.95
CA LEU A 158 12.36 -6.59 12.67
C LEU A 158 13.24 -7.20 13.77
N LEU A 159 12.81 -7.16 15.03
CA LEU A 159 13.60 -7.65 16.17
C LEU A 159 13.59 -9.18 16.30
N ASN A 160 12.56 -9.85 15.79
CA ASN A 160 12.43 -11.31 15.84
C ASN A 160 12.37 -11.91 14.43
N PRO A 161 13.45 -11.82 13.63
CA PRO A 161 13.48 -12.43 12.30
C PRO A 161 13.45 -13.94 12.46
N GLN A 162 12.34 -14.57 12.07
CA GLN A 162 12.28 -16.01 11.96
C GLN A 162 12.85 -16.41 10.59
N PRO A 163 13.73 -17.43 10.51
CA PRO A 163 14.23 -17.91 9.23
C PRO A 163 13.06 -18.38 8.37
N LEU A 164 13.08 -18.03 7.09
CA LEU A 164 12.01 -18.43 6.18
C LEU A 164 12.06 -19.95 6.03
N GLN A 165 11.01 -20.62 6.49
CA GLN A 165 10.87 -22.08 6.40
C GLN A 165 9.47 -22.46 5.94
N TYR A 166 9.37 -23.52 5.14
CA TYR A 166 8.10 -24.08 4.73
C TYR A 166 8.15 -25.60 4.75
N ASN A 167 7.30 -26.26 5.54
CA ASN A 167 7.23 -27.73 5.68
C ASN A 167 8.60 -28.41 5.90
N GLY A 168 9.48 -27.81 6.72
CA GLY A 168 10.81 -28.35 7.02
C GLY A 168 11.90 -28.04 5.96
N TYR A 169 11.55 -27.34 4.88
CA TYR A 169 12.51 -26.77 3.94
C TYR A 169 12.99 -25.41 4.42
N PHE A 170 14.30 -25.27 4.57
CA PHE A 170 14.96 -23.99 4.82
C PHE A 170 15.28 -23.30 3.50
N TYR A 171 14.85 -22.05 3.39
CA TYR A 171 15.15 -21.27 2.20
C TYR A 171 16.64 -20.93 2.15
N PRO A 172 17.26 -20.93 0.96
CA PRO A 172 18.63 -20.51 0.82
C PRO A 172 18.74 -19.00 1.04
N ILE A 173 19.89 -18.55 1.54
CA ILE A 173 20.15 -17.14 1.89
C ILE A 173 19.88 -16.19 0.70
N TRP A 174 20.19 -16.61 -0.53
CA TRP A 174 19.92 -15.79 -1.71
C TRP A 174 18.42 -15.51 -1.91
N ALA A 175 17.53 -16.44 -1.52
CA ALA A 175 16.08 -16.25 -1.64
C ALA A 175 15.58 -15.23 -0.62
N GLU A 176 16.16 -15.20 0.58
CA GLU A 176 15.87 -14.17 1.57
C GLU A 176 16.31 -12.78 1.08
N TRP A 177 17.48 -12.67 0.44
CA TRP A 177 17.92 -11.40 -0.18
C TRP A 177 16.97 -10.94 -1.29
N VAL A 178 16.47 -11.86 -2.11
CA VAL A 178 15.44 -11.56 -3.11
C VAL A 178 14.17 -11.03 -2.43
N GLY A 179 13.69 -11.70 -1.38
CA GLY A 179 12.54 -11.25 -0.59
C GLY A 179 12.74 -9.85 0.00
N TRP A 180 13.88 -9.59 0.63
CA TRP A 180 14.21 -8.26 1.15
C TRP A 180 14.32 -7.20 0.06
N SER A 181 14.89 -7.54 -1.10
CA SER A 181 14.95 -6.61 -2.23
C SER A 181 13.55 -6.23 -2.74
N LEU A 182 12.63 -7.19 -2.76
CA LEU A 182 11.23 -6.97 -3.14
C LEU A 182 10.56 -6.02 -2.13
N ALA A 183 10.70 -6.29 -0.83
CA ALA A 183 10.14 -5.45 0.22
C ALA A 183 10.69 -4.01 0.19
N LEU A 184 12.01 -3.87 0.02
CA LEU A 184 12.69 -2.59 -0.02
C LEU A 184 12.40 -1.79 -1.30
N SER A 185 12.12 -2.46 -2.42
CA SER A 185 11.83 -1.79 -3.70
C SER A 185 10.61 -0.85 -3.62
N SER A 186 9.58 -1.24 -2.87
CA SER A 186 8.40 -0.38 -2.64
C SER A 186 8.72 0.76 -1.68
N ILE A 187 9.46 0.48 -0.59
CA ILE A 187 9.78 1.48 0.44
C ILE A 187 10.73 2.55 -0.12
N ILE A 188 11.73 2.16 -0.91
CA ILE A 188 12.74 3.08 -1.45
C ILE A 188 12.17 4.07 -2.47
N MET A 189 11.02 3.75 -3.07
CA MET A 189 10.34 4.65 -4.00
C MET A 189 9.91 5.95 -3.32
N ILE A 190 9.50 5.90 -2.05
CA ILE A 190 9.07 7.07 -1.26
C ILE A 190 10.20 8.12 -1.13
N PRO A 191 11.38 7.80 -0.55
CA PRO A 191 12.47 8.76 -0.45
C PRO A 191 13.07 9.10 -1.83
N LEU A 192 13.10 8.17 -2.78
CA LEU A 192 13.62 8.43 -4.12
C LEU A 192 12.81 9.52 -4.83
N VAL A 193 11.47 9.41 -4.83
CA VAL A 193 10.59 10.44 -5.40
C VAL A 193 10.73 11.76 -4.64
N ALA A 194 10.84 11.73 -3.31
CA ALA A 194 11.06 12.93 -2.51
C ALA A 194 12.36 13.67 -2.89
N VAL A 195 13.47 12.93 -3.07
CA VAL A 195 14.75 13.52 -3.49
C VAL A 195 14.67 14.06 -4.92
N LEU A 196 14.08 13.31 -5.84
CA LEU A 196 13.90 13.76 -7.24
C LEU A 196 13.08 15.05 -7.30
N GLN A 197 12.03 15.18 -6.49
CA GLN A 197 11.21 16.39 -6.43
C GLN A 197 11.99 17.59 -5.87
N LEU A 198 12.81 17.38 -4.85
CA LEU A 198 13.67 18.42 -4.28
C LEU A 198 14.75 18.90 -5.28
N VAL A 199 15.28 18.01 -6.11
CA VAL A 199 16.25 18.35 -7.16
C VAL A 199 15.59 19.14 -8.29
N LYS A 200 14.42 18.69 -8.77
CA LYS A 200 13.67 19.34 -9.86
C LYS A 200 13.09 20.70 -9.49
N THR A 201 12.71 20.91 -8.23
CA THR A 201 12.12 22.17 -7.78
C THR A 201 13.18 23.28 -7.79
N GLU A 202 12.93 24.36 -8.51
CA GLU A 202 13.81 25.54 -8.52
C GLU A 202 13.62 26.38 -7.25
N GLY A 203 14.70 27.00 -6.75
CA GLY A 203 14.66 27.89 -5.59
C GLY A 203 15.68 27.57 -4.50
N THR A 204 15.61 28.30 -3.39
CA THR A 204 16.46 28.07 -2.21
C THR A 204 16.06 26.79 -1.47
N ILE A 205 16.95 26.20 -0.65
CA ILE A 205 16.67 24.95 0.10
C ILE A 205 15.40 25.07 0.95
N LYS A 206 15.17 26.24 1.58
CA LYS A 206 13.96 26.50 2.37
C LYS A 206 12.69 26.57 1.52
N GLU A 207 12.75 27.19 0.35
CA GLU A 207 11.61 27.28 -0.58
C GLU A 207 11.31 25.91 -1.21
N LYS A 208 12.34 25.13 -1.56
CA LYS A 208 12.19 23.75 -2.08
C LYS A 208 11.45 22.85 -1.09
N ILE A 209 11.86 22.87 0.17
CA ILE A 209 11.23 22.09 1.25
C ILE A 209 9.80 22.59 1.51
N ALA A 210 9.60 23.91 1.54
CA ALA A 210 8.27 24.49 1.71
C ALA A 210 7.30 24.02 0.63
N ILE A 211 7.67 24.21 -0.64
CA ILE A 211 6.86 23.84 -1.81
C ILE A 211 6.58 22.34 -1.83
N SER A 212 7.59 21.51 -1.52
CA SER A 212 7.47 20.05 -1.54
C SER A 212 6.53 19.50 -0.46
N ILE A 213 6.40 20.20 0.66
CA ILE A 213 5.51 19.79 1.74
C ILE A 213 4.08 20.31 1.48
N THR A 214 3.92 21.50 0.91
CA THR A 214 2.61 22.13 0.68
C THR A 214 1.81 21.55 -0.49
N PRO A 215 0.47 21.58 -0.44
CA PRO A 215 -0.38 21.07 -1.50
C PRO A 215 -0.32 22.02 -2.71
N ILE A 216 -0.62 21.49 -3.90
CA ILE A 216 -0.48 22.20 -5.18
C ILE A 216 -1.28 23.51 -5.19
N GLU A 217 -2.45 23.53 -4.55
CA GLU A 217 -3.33 24.70 -4.46
C GLU A 217 -2.67 25.92 -3.77
N GLU A 218 -1.73 25.69 -2.84
CA GLU A 218 -1.03 26.78 -2.14
C GLU A 218 0.30 27.17 -2.80
N HIS A 219 0.76 26.46 -3.84
CA HIS A 219 2.08 26.73 -4.44
C HIS A 219 2.17 28.14 -5.00
N GLU A 220 1.09 28.66 -5.58
CA GLU A 220 1.03 30.03 -6.09
C GLU A 220 1.04 31.07 -4.96
N GLU A 221 0.31 30.82 -3.87
CA GLU A 221 0.26 31.70 -2.71
C GLU A 221 1.59 31.75 -1.97
N ILE A 222 2.30 30.63 -1.85
CA ILE A 222 3.60 30.54 -1.19
C ILE A 222 4.68 31.23 -2.03
N ARG A 223 4.65 31.07 -3.37
CA ARG A 223 5.57 31.81 -4.27
C ARG A 223 5.37 33.32 -4.17
N ARG A 224 4.13 33.78 -3.94
CA ARG A 224 3.81 35.22 -3.78
C ARG A 224 4.11 35.76 -2.38
N SER A 225 3.74 35.02 -1.33
CA SER A 225 3.77 35.51 0.05
C SER A 225 5.02 35.12 0.84
N LYS A 226 5.78 34.10 0.38
CA LYS A 226 6.93 33.48 1.09
C LYS A 226 6.65 33.00 2.52
N LEU A 227 5.39 33.05 2.98
CA LEU A 227 4.97 32.66 4.32
C LEU A 227 4.45 31.23 4.29
N VAL A 228 5.12 30.34 5.02
CA VAL A 228 4.75 28.92 5.07
C VAL A 228 4.16 28.63 6.45
N SER A 229 2.85 28.37 6.50
CA SER A 229 2.10 28.04 7.72
C SER A 229 2.73 26.87 8.48
N ARG A 230 3.32 25.91 7.75
CA ARG A 230 3.91 24.67 8.26
C ARG A 230 5.23 24.83 9.01
N PHE A 231 5.89 25.99 8.95
CA PHE A 231 7.04 26.27 9.83
C PHE A 231 6.61 26.79 11.22
N ARG A 232 5.31 27.03 11.47
CA ARG A 232 4.83 27.47 12.78
C ARG A 232 4.55 26.29 13.69
N ALA A 233 5.02 26.37 14.94
CA ALA A 233 4.79 25.34 15.98
C ALA A 233 3.29 25.03 16.21
N LYS A 234 2.39 26.00 15.97
CA LYS A 234 0.93 25.81 16.06
C LYS A 234 0.41 24.71 15.12
N HIS A 235 1.02 24.55 13.94
CA HIS A 235 0.69 23.48 12.99
C HIS A 235 1.03 22.10 13.55
N TRP A 236 2.22 21.97 14.14
CA TRP A 236 2.73 20.73 14.70
C TRP A 236 2.06 20.34 16.03
N LEU A 237 1.57 21.32 16.80
CA LEU A 237 0.96 21.12 18.12
C LEU A 237 -0.56 20.93 18.08
N PHE A 238 -1.23 21.16 16.93
CA PHE A 238 -2.68 21.01 16.84
C PHE A 238 -3.12 19.54 16.92
N VAL A 239 -4.10 19.25 17.78
CA VAL A 239 -4.74 17.94 17.97
C VAL A 239 -6.25 18.12 17.85
#